data_AF-A0A7L5DPZ0-F1
#
_entry.id   AF-A0A7L5DPZ0-F1
#
_cell.length_a   1.000
_cell.length_b   1.000
_cell.length_c   1.000
_cell.angle_alpha   90.00
_cell.angle_beta   90.00
_cell.angle_gamma   90.00
#
_symmetry.space_group_name_H-M   'P 1'
#
loop_
_entity.id
_entity.type
_entity.pdbx_description
1 polymer ?
#
loop_
_entity_poly.entity_id
_entity_poly.type
_entity_poly.pdbx_seq_one_letter_code
_entity_poly.pdbx_strand_id
1 'polypeptide(L)'
;MSLRPQDATTIYSVGEISVSYKTNSNPKLAHVRASRDAYGIFRQYWSEQINWIEEFYLMCLNKQNEAIGIFRVSVGARPLPTWMQKSFFR
;
A
#
# COMPACT_ATOMS: atom_id res chain seq x y z
N MET A 1 -61.96 0.03 -17.97
CA MET A 1 -61.37 0.33 -16.64
C MET A 1 -59.90 -0.09 -16.72
N SER A 2 -58.97 0.86 -16.86
CA SER A 2 -57.56 0.57 -17.20
C SER A 2 -56.73 0.19 -15.98
N LEU A 3 -55.87 -0.82 -16.12
CA LEU A 3 -54.89 -1.22 -15.12
C LEU A 3 -53.72 -0.21 -15.15
N ARG A 4 -53.43 0.43 -14.01
CA ARG A 4 -52.24 1.30 -13.88
C ARG A 4 -51.01 0.45 -13.55
N PRO A 5 -49.87 0.61 -14.26
CA PRO A 5 -48.65 -0.15 -13.98
C PRO A 5 -47.73 0.63 -13.05
N GLN A 6 -48.02 0.80 -11.76
CA GLN A 6 -47.17 1.66 -10.91
C GLN A 6 -46.87 1.15 -9.49
N ASP A 7 -47.11 -0.13 -9.19
CA ASP A 7 -46.76 -0.71 -7.88
C ASP A 7 -45.42 -1.48 -7.92
N ALA A 8 -44.45 -0.97 -8.71
CA ALA A 8 -43.08 -1.48 -8.65
C ALA A 8 -42.42 -0.96 -7.37
N THR A 9 -42.65 -1.67 -6.26
CA THR A 9 -41.93 -1.43 -5.01
C THR A 9 -40.45 -1.71 -5.27
N THR A 10 -39.60 -0.70 -5.17
CA THR A 10 -38.15 -0.83 -5.30
C THR A 10 -37.61 -1.64 -4.12
N ILE A 11 -37.49 -2.97 -4.26
CA ILE A 11 -37.10 -3.88 -3.17
C ILE A 11 -35.58 -3.85 -2.87
N TYR A 12 -34.77 -3.14 -3.65
CA TYR A 12 -33.32 -3.12 -3.43
C TYR A 12 -32.78 -1.70 -3.30
N SER A 13 -32.46 -1.32 -2.06
CA SER A 13 -31.57 -0.20 -1.75
C SER A 13 -30.14 -0.72 -1.77
N VAL A 14 -29.36 -0.32 -2.76
CA VAL A 14 -27.94 -0.66 -2.85
C VAL A 14 -27.14 0.46 -2.19
N GLY A 15 -26.43 0.13 -1.12
CA GLY A 15 -25.49 1.03 -0.43
C GLY A 15 -24.06 0.53 -0.56
N GLU A 16 -23.10 1.45 -0.56
CA GLU A 16 -21.68 1.11 -0.52
C GLU A 16 -21.31 0.60 0.87
N ILE A 17 -20.83 -0.66 0.95
CA ILE A 17 -20.31 -1.24 2.18
C ILE A 17 -18.79 -1.04 2.19
N SER A 18 -18.30 -0.16 3.05
CA SER A 18 -16.86 0.04 3.27
C SER A 18 -16.39 -0.82 4.44
N VAL A 19 -15.67 -1.90 4.15
CA VAL A 19 -15.06 -2.75 5.19
C VAL A 19 -13.64 -2.25 5.48
N SER A 20 -13.44 -1.72 6.69
CA SER A 20 -12.10 -1.34 7.16
C SER A 20 -11.54 -2.44 8.05
N TYR A 21 -10.64 -3.26 7.49
CA TYR A 21 -9.89 -4.25 8.26
C TYR A 21 -8.83 -3.54 9.10
N LYS A 22 -8.99 -3.58 10.43
CA LYS A 22 -7.98 -3.11 11.39
C LYS A 22 -7.34 -4.32 12.05
N THR A 23 -6.02 -4.47 11.92
CA THR A 23 -5.27 -5.51 12.64
C THR A 23 -5.05 -5.03 14.08
N ASN A 24 -5.51 -5.78 15.08
CA ASN A 24 -5.38 -5.40 16.50
C ASN A 24 -3.95 -5.54 17.06
N SER A 25 -3.00 -6.03 16.27
CA SER A 25 -1.59 -6.06 16.66
C SER A 25 -0.87 -4.86 16.07
N ASN A 26 -0.24 -4.03 16.92
CA ASN A 26 0.85 -3.17 16.48
C ASN A 26 2.05 -4.09 16.18
N PRO A 27 2.39 -4.40 14.92
CA PRO A 27 3.62 -5.12 14.64
C PRO A 27 4.78 -4.28 15.18
N LYS A 28 5.72 -4.92 15.86
CA LYS A 28 6.93 -4.24 16.34
C LYS A 28 7.70 -3.72 15.13
N LEU A 29 7.76 -2.40 14.96
CA LEU A 29 8.43 -1.77 13.84
C LEU A 29 9.94 -2.02 13.94
N ALA A 30 10.59 -2.23 12.80
CA ALA A 30 12.03 -2.46 12.75
C ALA A 30 12.77 -1.16 13.07
N HIS A 31 13.58 -1.16 14.12
CA HIS A 31 14.35 0.01 14.53
C HIS A 31 15.69 0.04 13.82
N VAL A 32 16.00 1.16 13.15
CA VAL A 32 17.19 1.35 12.32
C VAL A 32 18.22 2.15 13.11
N ARG A 33 19.28 1.49 13.58
CA ARG A 33 20.39 2.15 14.28
C ARG A 33 21.58 2.40 13.37
N ALA A 34 21.79 1.50 12.41
CA ALA A 34 22.91 1.55 11.49
C ALA A 34 22.49 1.22 10.06
N SER A 35 23.39 1.51 9.11
CA SER A 35 23.22 1.17 7.69
C SER A 35 23.02 -0.33 7.46
N ARG A 36 23.56 -1.19 8.33
CA ARG A 36 23.36 -2.64 8.30
C ARG A 36 21.89 -3.03 8.53
N ASP A 37 21.21 -2.35 9.45
CA ASP A 37 19.80 -2.60 9.75
C ASP A 37 18.95 -2.17 8.57
N ALA A 38 19.23 -0.99 8.02
CA ALA A 38 18.58 -0.49 6.82
C ALA A 38 18.78 -1.45 5.63
N TYR A 39 20.00 -1.95 5.43
CA TYR A 39 20.29 -2.95 4.40
C TYR A 39 19.47 -4.22 4.57
N GLY A 40 19.41 -4.76 5.79
CA GLY A 40 18.62 -5.96 6.09
C GLY A 40 17.14 -5.79 5.77
N ILE A 41 16.60 -4.61 6.08
CA ILE A 41 15.21 -4.27 5.76
C ILE A 41 15.04 -4.10 4.24
N PHE A 42 15.86 -3.30 3.58
CA PHE A 42 15.74 -3.05 2.14
C PHE A 42 15.85 -4.35 1.32
N ARG A 43 16.74 -5.27 1.70
CA ARG A 43 16.90 -6.56 1.01
C ARG A 43 15.65 -7.45 1.03
N GLN A 44 14.73 -7.27 1.98
CA GLN A 44 13.47 -8.02 2.01
C GLN A 44 12.49 -7.54 0.94
N TYR A 45 12.60 -6.29 0.51
CA TYR A 45 11.69 -5.65 -0.46
C TYR A 45 12.31 -5.42 -1.83
N TRP A 46 13.64 -5.42 -1.92
CA TRP A 46 14.36 -5.23 -3.16
C TRP A 46 14.14 -6.40 -4.11
N SER A 47 14.07 -6.13 -5.41
CA SER A 47 13.97 -7.20 -6.41
C SER A 47 15.27 -8.02 -6.51
N GLU A 48 15.18 -9.26 -6.99
CA GLU A 48 16.35 -10.08 -7.31
C GLU A 48 17.16 -9.56 -8.52
N GLN A 49 16.67 -8.49 -9.17
CA GLN A 49 17.23 -7.93 -10.39
C GLN A 49 18.18 -6.76 -10.11
N ILE A 50 18.69 -6.63 -8.87
CA ILE A 50 19.57 -5.53 -8.44
C ILE A 50 20.81 -5.32 -9.33
N ASN A 51 21.29 -6.37 -9.99
CA ASN A 51 22.45 -6.31 -10.90
C ASN A 51 22.10 -5.80 -12.31
N TRP A 52 20.82 -5.81 -12.67
CA TRP A 52 20.36 -5.56 -14.05
C TRP A 52 19.51 -4.29 -14.15
N ILE A 53 18.77 -3.97 -13.10
CA ILE A 53 17.82 -2.85 -13.06
C ILE A 53 18.14 -1.99 -11.85
N GLU A 54 18.37 -0.71 -12.10
CA GLU A 54 18.47 0.29 -11.04
C GLU A 54 17.11 0.45 -10.37
N GLU A 55 17.04 0.39 -9.05
CA GLU A 55 15.80 0.69 -8.31
C GLU A 55 16.13 1.69 -7.22
N PHE A 56 15.27 2.70 -7.05
CA PHE A 56 15.43 3.69 -5.99
C PHE A 56 14.31 3.57 -4.98
N TYR A 57 14.67 3.32 -3.73
CA TYR A 57 13.75 3.17 -2.61
C TYR A 57 14.02 4.21 -1.53
N LEU A 58 12.95 4.68 -0.89
CA LEU A 58 12.98 5.50 0.31
C LEU A 58 12.44 4.71 1.48
N MET A 59 13.11 4.78 2.63
CA MET A 59 12.60 4.27 3.90
C MET A 59 12.15 5.43 4.75
N CYS A 60 10.89 5.40 5.17
CA CYS A 60 10.31 6.40 6.04
C CYS A 60 10.47 5.97 7.49
N LEU A 61 11.17 6.78 8.28
CA LEU A 61 11.40 6.54 9.70
C LEU A 61 10.55 7.49 10.54
N ASN A 62 10.13 7.03 11.72
CA ASN A 62 9.59 7.92 12.75
C ASN A 62 10.72 8.63 13.52
N LYS A 63 10.35 9.50 14.48
CA LYS A 63 11.33 10.21 15.35
C LYS A 63 12.18 9.27 16.20
N GLN A 64 11.72 8.05 16.42
CA GLN A 64 12.41 6.99 17.14
C GLN A 64 13.22 6.09 16.20
N ASN A 65 13.44 6.48 14.94
CA ASN A 65 14.14 5.70 13.91
C ASN A 65 13.54 4.32 13.63
N GLU A 66 12.24 4.16 13.82
CA GLU A 66 11.52 2.94 13.45
C GLU A 66 10.96 3.06 12.03
N ALA A 67 11.14 2.01 11.24
CA ALA A 67 10.69 1.95 9.85
C ALA A 67 9.17 1.84 9.78
N ILE A 68 8.52 2.95 9.39
CA ILE A 68 7.07 3.04 9.19
C ILE A 68 6.68 2.39 7.85
N GLY A 69 7.53 2.57 6.83
CA GLY A 69 7.24 2.08 5.49
C GLY A 69 8.40 2.26 4.53
N ILE A 70 8.29 1.59 3.39
CA ILE A 70 9.25 1.67 2.29
C ILE A 70 8.49 2.03 1.02
N PHE A 71 9.05 2.95 0.26
CA PHE A 71 8.47 3.46 -0.96
C PHE A 71 9.46 3.33 -2.11
N ARG A 72 9.05 2.64 -3.19
CA ARG A 72 9.84 2.58 -4.41
C ARG A 72 9.54 3.80 -5.27
N VAL A 73 10.52 4.69 -5.38
CA VAL A 73 10.40 5.96 -6.10
C VAL A 73 10.52 5.74 -7.60
N SER A 74 11.53 4.99 -8.02
CA SER A 74 11.81 4.77 -9.43
C SER A 74 12.42 3.40 -9.70
N VAL A 75 12.33 3.01 -10.96
CA VAL A 75 12.98 1.85 -11.54
C VAL A 75 13.63 2.32 -12.84
N GLY A 76 14.91 2.02 -13.02
CA GLY A 76 15.66 2.29 -14.23
C GLY A 76 14.96 1.66 -15.43
N ALA A 77 14.99 2.35 -16.56
CA ALA A 77 14.36 1.98 -17.83
C ALA A 77 12.82 2.05 -17.93
N ARG A 78 12.04 2.25 -16.83
CA ARG A 78 10.59 2.55 -16.93
C ARG A 78 10.06 3.34 -15.72
N PRO A 79 9.32 4.46 -15.93
CA PRO A 79 8.56 5.05 -14.84
C PRO A 79 7.47 4.09 -14.37
N LEU A 80 7.31 3.95 -13.06
CA LEU A 80 6.27 3.10 -12.47
C LEU A 80 4.89 3.64 -12.88
N PRO A 81 3.93 2.77 -13.23
CA PRO A 81 2.55 3.20 -13.45
C PRO A 81 2.01 3.86 -12.19
N THR A 82 1.32 5.00 -12.34
CA THR A 82 0.87 5.86 -11.22
C THR A 82 -0.03 5.14 -10.20
N TRP A 83 -0.73 4.08 -10.63
CA TRP A 83 -1.56 3.23 -9.76
C TRP A 83 -0.74 2.26 -8.89
N MET A 84 0.51 1.97 -9.27
CA MET A 84 1.43 1.12 -8.50
C MET A 84 2.13 1.88 -7.36
N GLN A 85 2.03 3.22 -7.35
CA GLN A 85 2.63 4.07 -6.30
C GLN A 85 1.71 4.34 -5.11
N LYS A 86 0.40 4.04 -5.20
CA LYS A 86 -0.58 4.45 -4.18
C LYS A 86 -0.77 3.48 -3.00
N SER A 87 -0.08 2.34 -2.95
CA SER A 87 -0.48 1.26 -2.04
C SER A 87 0.14 1.26 -0.63
N PHE A 88 0.90 2.29 -0.21
CA PHE A 88 1.77 2.12 0.98
C PHE A 88 1.72 3.19 2.08
N PHE A 89 0.76 4.11 2.06
CA PHE A 89 0.46 4.93 3.24
C PHE A 89 -0.98 4.69 3.69
N ARG A 90 -1.13 3.95 4.78
CA ARG A 90 -2.36 3.83 5.56
C ARG A 90 -2.03 3.82 7.04
#